data_AF-K1NN76-F1
#
_entry.id   AF-K1NN76-F1
#
_cell.length_a   1.000
_cell.length_b   1.000
_cell.length_c   1.000
_cell.angle_alpha   90.00
_cell.angle_beta   90.00
_cell.angle_gamma   90.00
#
_symmetry.space_group_name_H-M   'P 1'
#
loop_
_entity.id
_entity.type
_entity.pdbx_description
1 polymer ?
#
loop_
_entity_poly.entity_id
_entity_poly.type
_entity_poly.pdbx_seq_one_letter_code
_entity_poly.pdbx_strand_id
1 'polypeptide(L)'
;MGKLEKPVIIGIAGGSGSVKTTIAHEIADNIDDQDRIMIMTQDSYYKDNTGVSMEERMKINYDHPDAFDMPLLEAQLNQLMHRKPIEMPTYDFTAHPVVMKLFTSNQLISLF
;
A
#
# COMPACT_ATOMS: atom_id res chain seq x y z
N MET A 1 28.35 15.38 7.86
CA MET A 1 27.00 15.19 7.30
C MET A 1 26.34 14.10 8.12
N GLY A 2 25.25 14.41 8.84
CA GLY A 2 24.57 13.43 9.70
C GLY A 2 23.99 12.29 8.85
N LYS A 3 24.09 11.05 9.34
CA LYS A 3 23.44 9.90 8.70
C LYS A 3 21.93 10.14 8.76
N LEU A 4 21.28 10.22 7.60
CA LEU A 4 19.83 10.34 7.55
C LEU A 4 19.22 9.02 8.04
N GLU A 5 18.43 9.07 9.12
CA GLU A 5 17.74 7.92 9.71
C GLU A 5 16.89 7.19 8.67
N LYS A 6 16.90 5.86 8.63
CA LYS A 6 16.08 5.12 7.64
C LYS A 6 14.59 5.24 7.97
N PRO A 7 13.68 5.22 6.97
CA PRO A 7 12.25 5.09 7.22
C PRO A 7 11.95 3.83 8.05
N VAL A 8 10.87 3.89 8.83
CA VAL A 8 10.33 2.75 9.57
C VAL A 8 9.09 2.26 8.84
N ILE A 9 9.00 0.94 8.65
CA ILE A 9 7.81 0.27 8.13
C ILE A 9 7.10 -0.42 9.29
N ILE A 10 5.80 -0.16 9.45
CA ILE A 10 4.93 -0.84 10.40
C ILE A 10 3.92 -1.66 9.59
N GLY A 11 3.94 -2.99 9.73
CA GLY A 11 2.95 -3.87 9.09
C GLY A 11 1.82 -4.22 10.07
N ILE A 12 0.58 -4.02 9.66
CA ILE A 12 -0.63 -4.34 10.41
C ILE A 12 -1.38 -5.45 9.66
N ALA A 13 -1.29 -6.69 10.12
CA ALA A 13 -1.93 -7.84 9.49
C ALA A 13 -3.15 -8.32 10.29
N GLY A 14 -4.10 -8.97 9.61
CA GLY A 14 -5.34 -9.48 10.21
C GLY A 14 -6.42 -9.78 9.17
N GLY A 15 -7.47 -10.51 9.57
CA GLY A 15 -8.59 -10.85 8.68
C GLY A 15 -9.35 -9.64 8.14
N SER A 16 -10.18 -9.83 7.12
CA SER A 16 -11.10 -8.80 6.67
C SER A 16 -12.03 -8.37 7.82
N GLY A 17 -12.33 -7.07 7.93
CA GLY A 17 -13.15 -6.52 9.01
C GLY A 17 -12.47 -6.39 10.38
N SER A 18 -11.18 -6.76 10.51
CA SER A 18 -10.46 -6.72 11.79
C SER A 18 -9.92 -5.34 12.20
N VAL A 19 -10.51 -4.25 11.71
CA VAL A 19 -10.23 -2.87 12.16
C VAL A 19 -8.82 -2.35 11.81
N LYS A 20 -8.07 -3.03 10.92
CA LYS A 20 -6.69 -2.65 10.53
C LYS A 20 -6.56 -1.21 10.05
N THR A 21 -7.45 -0.80 9.13
CA THR A 21 -7.49 0.55 8.57
C THR A 21 -7.81 1.59 9.64
N THR A 22 -8.59 1.27 10.66
CA THR A 22 -8.85 2.21 11.76
C THR A 22 -7.61 2.38 12.64
N ILE A 23 -6.95 1.29 13.01
CA ILE A 23 -5.70 1.32 13.80
C ILE A 23 -4.61 2.09 13.06
N ALA A 24 -4.51 1.90 11.74
CA ALA A 24 -3.63 2.65 10.86
C ALA A 24 -3.74 4.17 11.02
N HIS A 25 -4.98 4.65 10.87
CA HIS A 25 -5.31 6.06 10.92
C HIS A 25 -5.14 6.59 12.33
N GLU A 26 -5.55 5.84 13.35
CA GLU A 26 -5.36 6.24 14.74
C GLU A 26 -3.88 6.39 15.11
N ILE A 27 -3.01 5.46 14.68
CA ILE A 27 -1.55 5.61 14.85
C ILE A 27 -1.05 6.86 14.12
N ALA A 28 -1.50 7.06 12.88
CA ALA A 28 -1.07 8.20 12.09
C ALA A 28 -1.48 9.51 12.78
N ASP A 29 -2.75 9.68 13.14
CA ASP A 29 -3.34 10.88 13.76
C ASP A 29 -2.67 11.28 15.08
N ASN A 30 -2.04 10.33 15.78
CA ASN A 30 -1.33 10.57 17.05
C ASN A 30 0.14 10.99 16.88
N ILE A 31 0.63 11.17 15.67
CA ILE A 31 2.00 11.62 15.38
C ILE A 31 1.98 13.08 14.91
N ASP A 32 2.74 13.94 15.57
CA ASP A 32 2.75 15.41 15.33
C ASP A 32 3.27 15.83 13.93
N ASP A 33 3.75 14.90 13.10
CA ASP A 33 4.35 15.15 11.79
C ASP A 33 3.68 14.32 10.69
N GLN A 34 2.40 14.65 10.41
CA GLN A 34 1.56 13.94 9.43
C GLN A 34 2.15 13.90 8.02
N ASP A 35 2.89 14.94 7.63
CA ASP A 35 3.56 15.02 6.32
C ASP A 35 4.65 13.95 6.16
N ARG A 36 5.09 13.37 7.29
CA ARG A 36 5.98 12.23 7.36
C ARG A 36 5.23 10.92 7.59
N ILE A 37 3.99 10.75 7.15
CA ILE A 37 3.31 9.46 7.26
C ILE A 37 2.72 9.07 5.91
N MET A 38 2.97 7.83 5.52
CA MET A 38 2.43 7.18 4.34
C MET A 38 1.63 5.96 4.79
N ILE A 39 0.34 5.97 4.47
CA ILE A 39 -0.58 4.85 4.68
C ILE A 39 -0.71 4.13 3.35
N MET A 40 -0.35 2.85 3.31
CA MET A 40 -0.43 2.01 2.12
C MET A 40 -1.18 0.70 2.43
N THR A 41 -2.05 0.28 1.52
CA THR A 41 -2.85 -0.96 1.67
C THR A 41 -2.35 -2.03 0.72
N GLN A 42 -2.31 -3.29 1.15
CA GLN A 42 -1.99 -4.41 0.27
C GLN A 42 -3.03 -4.57 -0.85
N ASP A 43 -4.29 -4.20 -0.61
CA ASP A 43 -5.36 -4.17 -1.62
C ASP A 43 -5.03 -3.28 -2.83
N SER A 44 -4.19 -2.26 -2.65
CA SER A 44 -3.74 -1.43 -3.76
C SER A 44 -2.87 -2.20 -4.76
N TYR A 45 -2.33 -3.35 -4.36
CA TYR A 45 -1.43 -4.19 -5.14
C TYR A 45 -2.12 -5.47 -5.64
N TYR A 46 -3.44 -5.46 -5.85
CA TYR A 46 -4.05 -6.50 -6.67
C TYR A 46 -3.43 -6.50 -8.08
N LYS A 47 -3.22 -7.69 -8.65
CA LYS A 47 -2.76 -7.81 -10.03
C LYS A 47 -3.74 -7.10 -10.98
N ASP A 48 -3.17 -6.44 -11.98
CA ASP A 48 -3.95 -5.78 -13.01
C ASP A 48 -4.74 -6.82 -13.83
N ASN A 49 -6.05 -6.83 -13.62
CA ASN A 49 -6.99 -7.68 -14.33
C ASN A 49 -7.79 -6.89 -15.38
N THR A 50 -7.39 -5.67 -15.76
CA THR A 50 -8.12 -4.83 -16.73
C THR A 50 -8.33 -5.52 -18.08
N GLY A 51 -7.43 -6.42 -18.49
CA GLY A 51 -7.56 -7.25 -19.70
C GLY A 51 -8.43 -8.51 -19.55
N VAL A 52 -8.84 -8.86 -18.33
CA VAL A 52 -9.64 -10.05 -18.02
C VAL A 52 -11.13 -9.71 -18.14
N SER A 53 -11.92 -10.61 -18.71
CA SER A 53 -13.38 -10.42 -18.83
C SER A 53 -14.05 -10.32 -17.46
N MET A 54 -15.19 -9.63 -17.35
CA MET A 54 -15.89 -9.52 -16.05
C MET A 54 -16.27 -10.87 -15.46
N GLU A 55 -16.69 -11.82 -16.31
CA GLU A 55 -17.06 -13.17 -15.88
C GLU A 55 -15.86 -13.94 -15.28
N GLU A 56 -14.68 -13.77 -15.85
CA GLU A 56 -13.44 -14.37 -15.33
C GLU A 56 -12.96 -13.66 -14.07
N ARG A 57 -13.10 -12.32 -13.98
CA ARG A 57 -12.76 -11.57 -12.76
C ARG A 57 -13.57 -12.01 -11.55
N MET A 58 -14.85 -12.34 -11.74
CA MET A 58 -15.71 -12.84 -10.66
C MET A 58 -15.27 -14.21 -10.12
N LYS A 59 -14.46 -14.96 -10.88
CA LYS A 59 -13.91 -16.26 -10.48
C LYS A 59 -12.57 -16.14 -9.74
N ILE A 60 -11.99 -14.94 -9.68
CA ILE A 60 -10.72 -14.70 -8.98
C ILE A 60 -10.96 -14.74 -7.47
N ASN A 61 -10.16 -15.54 -6.77
CA ASN A 61 -10.11 -15.52 -5.32
C ASN A 61 -9.15 -14.41 -4.86
N TYR A 62 -9.69 -13.24 -4.53
CA TYR A 62 -8.90 -12.08 -4.08
C TYR A 62 -8.28 -12.27 -2.68
N ASP A 63 -8.73 -13.26 -1.90
CA ASP A 63 -8.10 -13.62 -0.62
C ASP A 63 -6.86 -14.52 -0.81
N HIS A 64 -6.59 -15.00 -2.03
CA HIS A 64 -5.42 -15.84 -2.29
C HIS A 64 -4.15 -15.01 -2.42
N PRO A 65 -2.99 -15.43 -1.87
CA PRO A 65 -1.72 -14.72 -2.02
C PRO A 65 -1.33 -14.38 -3.47
N ASP A 66 -1.73 -15.24 -4.42
CA ASP A 66 -1.45 -15.01 -5.85
C ASP A 66 -2.27 -13.88 -6.48
N ALA A 67 -3.29 -13.36 -5.80
CA ALA A 67 -4.06 -12.22 -6.29
C ALA A 67 -3.25 -10.91 -6.26
N PHE A 68 -2.16 -10.87 -5.47
CA PHE A 68 -1.33 -9.68 -5.26
C PHE A 68 -0.09 -9.66 -6.16
N ASP A 69 0.30 -8.47 -6.62
CA ASP A 69 1.60 -8.20 -7.23
C ASP A 69 2.67 -7.96 -6.15
N MET A 70 3.04 -9.07 -5.50
CA MET A 70 4.09 -9.07 -4.46
C MET A 70 5.44 -8.51 -4.96
N PRO A 71 5.92 -8.84 -6.17
CA PRO A 71 7.15 -8.23 -6.70
C PRO A 71 7.12 -6.71 -6.76
N LEU A 72 5.99 -6.11 -7.19
CA LEU A 72 5.83 -4.66 -7.21
C LEU A 72 5.85 -4.07 -5.81
N LEU A 73 5.09 -4.66 -4.87
CA LEU A 73 5.04 -4.22 -3.48
C LEU A 73 6.43 -4.26 -2.83
N GLU A 74 7.17 -5.37 -2.97
CA GLU A 74 8.54 -5.51 -2.45
C GLU A 74 9.49 -4.48 -3.05
N ALA A 75 9.42 -4.26 -4.37
CA ALA A 75 10.24 -3.29 -5.06
C ALA A 75 9.97 -1.87 -4.56
N GLN A 76 8.70 -1.49 -4.38
CA GLN A 76 8.30 -0.17 -3.92
C GLN A 76 8.64 0.05 -2.45
N LEU A 77 8.45 -0.95 -1.59
CA LEU A 77 8.92 -0.91 -0.20
C LEU A 77 10.43 -0.69 -0.12
N ASN A 78 11.21 -1.41 -0.93
CA ASN A 78 12.65 -1.22 -0.99
C ASN A 78 13.03 0.17 -1.49
N GLN A 79 12.32 0.71 -2.49
CA GLN A 79 12.52 2.09 -2.96
C GLN A 79 12.28 3.10 -1.85
N LEU A 80 11.16 2.98 -1.13
CA LEU A 80 10.83 3.84 -0.01
C LEU A 80 11.89 3.79 1.09
N MET A 81 12.36 2.60 1.48
CA MET A 81 13.45 2.42 2.45
C MET A 81 14.76 3.10 2.03
N HIS A 82 14.97 3.29 0.72
CA HIS A 82 16.11 4.00 0.14
C HIS A 82 15.79 5.46 -0.22
N ARG A 83 14.69 5.99 0.30
CA ARG A 83 14.21 7.35 0.03
C ARG A 83 13.99 7.67 -1.44
N LYS A 84 13.55 6.67 -2.21
CA LYS A 84 13.14 6.90 -3.59
C LYS A 84 11.62 7.07 -3.62
N PRO A 85 11.11 8.07 -4.36
CA PRO A 85 9.69 8.21 -4.55
C PRO A 85 9.13 7.00 -5.29
N ILE A 86 7.86 6.69 -5.05
CA ILE A 86 7.13 5.61 -5.74
C ILE A 86 5.86 6.14 -6.38
N GLU A 87 5.43 5.47 -7.43
CA GLU A 87 4.10 5.61 -8.01
C GLU A 87 3.23 4.50 -7.44
N MET A 88 2.55 4.79 -6.33
CA MET A 88 1.72 3.78 -5.68
C MET A 88 0.44 3.56 -6.50
N PRO A 89 0.10 2.31 -6.85
CA PRO A 89 -1.20 2.01 -7.44
C PRO A 89 -2.31 2.35 -6.44
N THR A 90 -3.48 2.77 -6.91
CA THR A 90 -4.67 2.88 -6.08
C THR A 90 -5.78 2.04 -6.70
N TYR A 91 -6.34 1.13 -5.92
CA TYR A 91 -7.47 0.32 -6.36
C TYR A 91 -8.79 1.02 -6.04
N ASP A 92 -9.58 1.34 -7.07
CA ASP A 92 -10.93 1.86 -6.89
C ASP A 92 -11.93 0.69 -6.93
N PHE A 93 -12.50 0.36 -5.77
CA PHE A 93 -13.50 -0.70 -5.63
C PHE A 93 -14.83 -0.41 -6.34
N THR A 94 -15.07 0.83 -6.77
CA THR A 94 -16.30 1.25 -7.47
C THR A 94 -16.12 1.31 -8.98
N ALA A 95 -14.97 1.78 -9.47
CA ALA A 95 -14.73 1.99 -10.89
C ALA A 95 -13.67 1.04 -11.51
N HIS A 96 -12.85 0.37 -10.70
CA HIS A 96 -11.71 -0.46 -11.11
C HIS A 96 -10.52 0.21 -11.87
N PRO A 97 -10.39 1.54 -12.10
CA PRO A 97 -9.14 2.08 -12.64
C PRO A 97 -8.06 2.15 -11.57
N VAL A 98 -6.82 1.88 -11.99
CA VAL A 98 -5.63 2.20 -11.19
C VAL A 98 -5.31 3.68 -11.39
N VAL A 99 -5.32 4.46 -10.31
CA VAL A 99 -4.75 5.83 -10.30
C VAL A 99 -3.37 5.75 -9.66
N MET A 100 -2.38 6.45 -10.22
CA MET A 100 -1.05 6.51 -9.64
C MET A 100 -0.89 7.78 -8.81
N LYS A 101 -0.45 7.62 -7.55
CA LYS A 101 -0.13 8.75 -6.67
C LYS A 101 1.37 8.74 -6.38
N LEU A 102 2.01 9.89 -6.64
CA LEU A 102 3.42 10.09 -6.36
C LEU A 102 3.63 10.39 -4.88
N PHE A 103 4.45 9.57 -4.20
CA PHE A 103 4.85 9.80 -2.82
C PHE A 103 6.34 10.15 -2.73
N THR A 104 6.72 11.10 -1.86
CA THR A 104 8.11 11.54 -1.67
C THR A 104 8.63 11.21 -0.26
N SER A 105 9.95 11.11 -0.14
CA SER A 105 10.63 10.17 0.75
C SER A 105 10.98 10.64 2.17
N ASN A 106 10.08 11.34 2.87
CA ASN A 106 10.30 11.68 4.28
C ASN A 106 9.31 10.98 5.24
N GLN A 107 8.63 9.93 4.78
CA GLN A 107 7.46 9.37 5.44
C GLN A 107 7.76 8.05 6.19
N LEU A 108 7.29 7.94 7.43
CA LEU A 108 6.96 6.72 8.16
C LEU A 108 5.92 5.95 7.34
N ILE A 109 6.17 4.67 7.06
CA ILE A 109 5.32 3.90 6.17
C ILE A 109 4.55 2.89 7.01
N SER A 110 3.24 2.93 6.90
CA SER A 110 2.33 2.02 7.58
C SER A 110 1.60 1.20 6.52
N LEU A 111 1.73 -0.12 6.61
CA LEU A 111 1.18 -1.12 5.68
C LEU A 111 0.03 -1.87 6.34
N PHE A 112 -1.10 -2.07 5.65
CA PHE A 112 -2.28 -2.82 6.13
C PHE A 112 -2.71 -3.92 5.16
#